data_AF-A0A1S8A9F8-F1
#
_entry.id   AF-A0A1S8A9F8-F1
#
_cell.length_a   1.000
_cell.length_b   1.000
_cell.length_c   1.000
_cell.angle_alpha   90.00
_cell.angle_beta   90.00
_cell.angle_gamma   90.00
#
_symmetry.space_group_name_H-M   'P 1'
#
loop_
_entity.id
_entity.type
_entity.pdbx_description
1 polymer ?
#
loop_
_entity_poly.entity_id
_entity_poly.type
_entity_poly.pdbx_seq_one_letter_code
_entity_poly.pdbx_strand_id
1 'polypeptide(L)'
;MRLINVETEKFEEFVVSSSDTLKYAILSHAWDSDGEITFQDFKDHGLHLLNKKGHKKGHKGLTKIAMTCSLARKDDIPYVWVDTCCIDKTSSAELTEAINSMFNWYQDAQVCYVWLADLPAATEESIDSSLKRCRWFTRGWTLQEVTHP
;
A
#
# COMPACT_ATOMS: atom_id res chain seq x y z
N MET A 1 2.42 11.60 -9.30
CA MET A 1 2.11 10.41 -8.47
C MET A 1 2.19 9.16 -9.33
N ARG A 2 2.70 8.06 -8.78
CA ARG A 2 2.74 6.76 -9.45
C ARG A 2 1.75 5.82 -8.76
N LEU A 3 1.00 5.05 -9.55
CA LEU A 3 -0.01 4.11 -9.08
C LEU A 3 0.16 2.74 -9.74
N ILE A 4 -0.35 1.69 -9.11
CA ILE A 4 -0.45 0.35 -9.68
C ILE A 4 -1.82 0.23 -10.34
N ASN A 5 -1.88 -0.08 -11.63
CA ASN A 5 -3.11 -0.45 -12.30
C ASN A 5 -3.52 -1.86 -11.87
N VAL A 6 -4.74 -2.02 -11.36
CA VAL A 6 -5.18 -3.32 -10.82
C VAL A 6 -5.30 -4.37 -11.92
N GLU A 7 -5.65 -4.01 -13.14
CA GLU A 7 -5.82 -4.94 -14.27
C GLU A 7 -4.49 -5.36 -14.88
N THR A 8 -3.57 -4.42 -15.10
CA THR A 8 -2.27 -4.73 -15.73
C THR A 8 -1.21 -5.15 -14.71
N GLU A 9 -1.45 -4.88 -13.43
CA GLU A 9 -0.56 -5.14 -12.30
C GLU A 9 0.83 -4.47 -12.44
N LYS A 10 0.86 -3.33 -13.14
CA LYS A 10 2.06 -2.53 -13.45
C LYS A 10 1.88 -1.09 -13.00
N PHE A 11 2.98 -0.34 -12.98
CA PHE A 11 2.95 1.08 -12.69
C PHE A 11 2.38 1.91 -13.85
N GLU A 12 1.61 2.92 -13.49
CA GLU A 12 1.20 4.04 -14.34
C GLU A 12 1.50 5.36 -13.61
N GLU A 13 1.92 6.38 -14.35
CA GLU A 13 2.29 7.69 -13.81
C GLU A 13 1.23 8.74 -14.14
N PHE A 14 0.88 9.54 -13.14
CA PHE A 14 -0.16 10.56 -13.20
C PHE A 14 0.38 11.91 -12.71
N VAL A 15 0.03 12.98 -13.41
CA VAL A 15 0.33 14.35 -12.97
C VAL A 15 -0.70 14.79 -11.94
N VAL A 16 -0.23 15.32 -10.81
CA VAL A 16 -1.05 15.64 -9.62
C VAL A 16 -2.16 16.67 -9.91
N SER A 17 -1.99 17.52 -10.93
CA SER A 17 -2.98 18.53 -11.33
C SER A 17 -4.20 17.99 -12.09
N SER A 18 -4.31 16.69 -12.31
CA SER A 18 -5.38 16.05 -13.12
C SER A 18 -6.45 15.37 -12.24
N SER A 19 -6.58 15.81 -10.99
CA SER A 19 -7.17 15.07 -9.86
C SER A 19 -8.66 14.76 -9.95
N ASP A 20 -9.44 15.46 -10.77
CA ASP A 20 -10.90 15.43 -10.66
C ASP A 20 -11.54 14.07 -11.01
N THR A 21 -10.77 13.13 -11.60
CA THR A 21 -11.28 11.80 -11.98
C THR A 21 -10.40 10.63 -11.57
N LEU A 22 -9.28 10.86 -10.86
CA LEU A 22 -8.35 9.77 -10.54
C LEU A 22 -8.83 8.98 -9.32
N LYS A 23 -9.42 7.82 -9.56
CA LYS A 23 -9.90 6.91 -8.49
C LYS A 23 -8.81 5.91 -8.13
N TYR A 24 -8.37 5.92 -6.89
CA TYR A 24 -7.40 4.95 -6.38
C TYR A 24 -7.68 4.58 -4.94
N ALA A 25 -7.24 3.39 -4.57
CA ALA A 25 -7.19 2.92 -3.20
C ALA A 25 -5.78 3.12 -2.66
N ILE A 26 -5.64 3.24 -1.35
CA ILE A 26 -4.35 3.36 -0.68
C ILE A 26 -4.12 2.18 0.26
N LEU A 27 -2.90 1.65 0.30
CA LEU A 27 -2.50 0.63 1.27
C LEU A 27 -1.77 1.29 2.44
N SER A 28 -2.40 1.25 3.61
CA SER A 28 -1.72 1.53 4.87
C SER A 28 -1.24 0.23 5.52
N HIS A 29 0.00 0.22 6.00
CA HIS A 29 0.57 -0.95 6.64
C HIS A 29 1.74 -0.61 7.56
N ALA A 30 2.01 -1.47 8.54
CA ALA A 30 3.27 -1.46 9.27
C ALA A 30 4.31 -2.29 8.49
N TRP A 31 5.51 -1.72 8.27
CA TRP A 31 6.60 -2.44 7.62
C TRP A 31 6.93 -3.72 8.39
N ASP A 32 7.03 -4.85 7.69
CA ASP A 32 7.34 -6.14 8.31
C ASP A 32 8.86 -6.38 8.35
N SER A 33 9.31 -7.19 9.31
CA SER A 33 10.73 -7.56 9.45
C SER A 33 11.25 -8.44 8.31
N ASP A 34 10.34 -9.09 7.59
CA ASP A 34 10.66 -9.98 6.46
C ASP A 34 11.03 -9.22 5.17
N GLY A 35 10.93 -7.89 5.19
CA GLY A 35 11.27 -7.01 4.09
C GLY A 35 10.05 -6.50 3.31
N GLU A 36 10.29 -5.44 2.53
CA GLU A 36 9.28 -4.76 1.74
C GLU A 36 9.62 -4.77 0.27
N ILE A 37 8.59 -4.74 -0.58
CA ILE A 37 8.79 -4.61 -2.02
C ILE A 37 9.07 -3.16 -2.32
N THR A 38 10.26 -2.91 -2.87
CA THR A 38 10.70 -1.58 -3.25
C THR A 38 10.24 -1.24 -4.67
N PHE A 39 10.38 0.02 -5.05
CA PHE A 39 10.15 0.45 -6.43
C PHE A 39 11.02 -0.34 -7.43
N GLN A 40 12.31 -0.54 -7.10
CA GLN A 40 13.25 -1.24 -7.98
C GLN A 40 12.88 -2.72 -8.16
N ASP A 41 12.36 -3.36 -7.12
CA ASP A 41 11.87 -4.73 -7.22
C ASP A 41 10.67 -4.81 -8.18
N PHE A 42 9.71 -3.89 -8.04
CA PHE A 42 8.42 -3.94 -8.73
C PHE A 42 8.50 -3.43 -10.18
N LYS A 43 9.34 -2.45 -10.49
CA LYS A 43 9.34 -1.69 -11.75
C LYS A 43 9.31 -2.56 -13.01
N ASP A 44 10.14 -3.59 -13.06
CA ASP A 44 10.34 -4.38 -14.29
C ASP A 44 9.35 -5.54 -14.45
N HIS A 45 8.70 -5.95 -13.36
CA HIS A 45 7.99 -7.22 -13.29
C HIS A 45 6.58 -7.13 -12.71
N GLY A 46 6.25 -6.06 -12.00
CA GLY A 46 4.96 -5.91 -11.33
C GLY A 46 4.64 -7.08 -10.38
N LEU A 47 3.37 -7.45 -10.29
CA LEU A 47 2.96 -8.62 -9.50
C LEU A 47 3.40 -9.96 -10.11
N HIS A 48 3.91 -10.01 -11.35
CA HIS A 48 4.44 -11.24 -11.93
C HIS A 48 5.68 -11.77 -11.19
N LEU A 49 6.30 -10.94 -10.33
CA LEU A 49 7.33 -11.37 -9.38
C LEU A 49 6.90 -12.57 -8.52
N LEU A 50 5.61 -12.70 -8.20
CA LEU A 50 5.07 -13.83 -7.44
C LEU A 50 5.36 -15.19 -8.10
N ASN A 51 5.49 -15.21 -9.43
CA ASN A 51 5.70 -16.42 -10.22
C ASN A 51 7.17 -16.66 -10.60
N LYS A 52 8.08 -15.73 -10.28
CA LYS A 52 9.50 -15.79 -10.67
C LYS A 52 10.27 -16.75 -9.75
N LYS A 53 10.92 -17.75 -10.35
CA LYS A 53 11.81 -18.69 -9.63
C LYS A 53 12.92 -17.89 -8.93
N GLY A 54 13.04 -18.04 -7.61
CA GLY A 54 14.06 -17.38 -6.79
C GLY A 54 13.53 -16.25 -5.90
N HIS A 55 12.37 -15.65 -6.21
CA HIS A 55 11.66 -14.86 -5.22
C HIS A 55 10.98 -15.81 -4.24
N LYS A 56 11.21 -15.59 -2.95
CA LYS A 56 10.64 -16.42 -1.87
C LYS A 56 9.12 -16.47 -2.05
N LYS A 57 8.59 -17.62 -2.47
CA LYS A 57 7.16 -17.93 -2.39
C LYS A 57 6.70 -17.55 -0.97
N GLY A 58 5.74 -16.64 -0.86
CA GLY A 58 5.25 -16.15 0.43
C GLY A 58 5.90 -14.86 0.96
N HIS A 59 6.59 -14.07 0.13
CA HIS A 59 7.03 -12.73 0.53
C HIS A 59 5.80 -11.85 0.85
N LYS A 60 5.57 -11.59 2.14
CA LYS A 60 4.40 -10.88 2.65
C LYS A 60 4.20 -9.51 1.99
N GLY A 61 5.30 -8.82 1.63
CA GLY A 61 5.26 -7.56 0.90
C GLY A 61 4.61 -7.64 -0.48
N LEU A 62 4.79 -8.75 -1.23
CA LEU A 62 4.08 -8.95 -2.51
C LEU A 62 2.64 -9.39 -2.27
N THR A 63 2.43 -10.27 -1.29
CA THR A 63 1.10 -10.76 -0.92
C THR A 63 0.17 -9.61 -0.55
N LYS A 64 0.60 -8.65 0.26
CA LYS A 64 -0.24 -7.51 0.63
C LYS A 64 -0.61 -6.67 -0.59
N ILE A 65 0.34 -6.39 -1.50
CA ILE A 65 0.06 -5.59 -2.71
C ILE A 65 -0.95 -6.32 -3.61
N ALA A 66 -0.76 -7.63 -3.81
CA ALA A 66 -1.68 -8.45 -4.60
C ALA A 66 -3.09 -8.50 -3.98
N MET A 67 -3.18 -8.66 -2.66
CA MET A 67 -4.45 -8.64 -1.93
C MET A 67 -5.13 -7.27 -2.03
N THR A 68 -4.37 -6.17 -1.90
CA THR A 68 -4.89 -4.81 -2.07
C THR A 68 -5.43 -4.59 -3.48
N CYS A 69 -4.71 -5.03 -4.53
CA CYS A 69 -5.20 -4.96 -5.91
C CYS A 69 -6.46 -5.81 -6.11
N SER A 70 -6.55 -6.97 -5.45
CA SER A 70 -7.75 -7.81 -5.49
C SER A 70 -8.95 -7.14 -4.81
N LEU A 71 -8.76 -6.48 -3.67
CA LEU A 71 -9.81 -5.72 -2.98
C LEU A 71 -10.24 -4.50 -3.80
N ALA A 72 -9.29 -3.70 -4.27
CA ALA A 72 -9.56 -2.53 -5.11
C ALA A 72 -10.38 -2.90 -6.35
N ARG A 73 -10.05 -4.01 -7.02
CA ARG A 73 -10.82 -4.52 -8.15
C ARG A 73 -12.25 -4.90 -7.78
N LYS A 74 -12.48 -5.48 -6.60
CA LYS A 74 -13.84 -5.81 -6.12
C LYS A 74 -14.66 -4.57 -5.81
N ASP A 75 -14.01 -3.48 -5.42
CA ASP A 75 -14.64 -2.21 -5.10
C ASP A 75 -14.70 -1.26 -6.32
N ASP A 76 -14.43 -1.77 -7.53
CA ASP A 76 -14.42 -1.01 -8.80
C ASP A 76 -13.43 0.18 -8.81
N ILE A 77 -12.30 0.03 -8.11
CA ILE A 77 -11.23 1.03 -8.02
C ILE A 77 -10.06 0.60 -8.92
N PRO A 78 -9.76 1.34 -10.00
CA PRO A 78 -8.82 0.90 -11.04
C PRO A 78 -7.34 0.98 -10.62
N TYR A 79 -7.03 1.71 -9.55
CA TYR A 79 -5.66 1.99 -9.16
C TYR A 79 -5.40 1.79 -7.67
N VAL A 80 -4.16 1.44 -7.33
CA VAL A 80 -3.69 1.30 -5.96
C VAL A 80 -2.41 2.09 -5.75
N TRP A 81 -2.30 2.80 -4.64
CA TRP A 81 -1.06 3.40 -4.16
C TRP A 81 -0.49 2.64 -2.97
N VAL A 82 0.83 2.42 -2.98
CA VAL A 82 1.58 1.77 -1.90
C VAL A 82 2.92 2.49 -1.72
N ASP A 83 3.17 3.06 -0.53
CA ASP A 83 4.37 3.87 -0.24
C ASP A 83 5.70 3.14 -0.49
N THR A 84 5.74 1.82 -0.26
CA THR A 84 6.99 1.05 -0.36
C THR A 84 7.49 0.90 -1.79
N CYS A 85 6.57 0.77 -2.76
CA CYS A 85 6.93 0.51 -4.15
C CYS A 85 6.52 1.63 -5.12
N CYS A 86 5.53 2.46 -4.80
CA CYS A 86 5.12 3.56 -5.67
C CYS A 86 6.08 4.76 -5.59
N ILE A 87 6.85 4.89 -4.51
CA ILE A 87 7.87 5.94 -4.33
C ILE A 87 9.25 5.34 -4.62
N ASP A 88 10.01 5.96 -5.52
CA ASP A 88 11.45 5.68 -5.66
C ASP A 88 12.23 6.34 -4.52
N LYS A 89 12.46 5.57 -3.46
CA LYS A 89 13.22 6.01 -2.28
C LYS A 89 14.71 6.27 -2.57
N THR A 90 15.21 5.90 -3.75
CA THR A 90 16.60 6.23 -4.17
C THR A 90 16.72 7.65 -4.69
N SER A 91 15.60 8.27 -5.10
CA SER A 91 15.52 9.66 -5.51
C SER A 91 15.15 10.53 -4.31
N SER A 92 16.10 11.31 -3.80
CA SER A 92 15.87 12.22 -2.67
C SER A 92 14.83 13.31 -2.98
N ALA A 93 14.77 13.74 -4.23
CA ALA A 93 13.77 14.70 -4.71
C ALA A 93 12.36 14.08 -4.66
N GLU A 94 12.19 12.87 -5.20
CA GLU A 94 10.90 12.17 -5.19
C GLU A 94 10.45 11.82 -3.77
N LEU A 95 11.38 11.36 -2.92
CA LEU A 95 11.08 11.05 -1.53
C LEU A 95 10.56 12.29 -0.78
N THR A 96 11.20 13.45 -1.00
CA THR A 96 10.80 14.71 -0.36
C THR A 96 9.44 15.19 -0.86
N GLU A 97 9.21 15.13 -2.18
CA GLU A 97 7.92 15.46 -2.79
C GLU A 97 6.81 14.53 -2.26
N ALA A 98 7.10 13.24 -2.16
CA ALA A 98 6.17 12.25 -1.64
C ALA A 98 5.82 12.52 -0.17
N ILE A 99 6.80 12.83 0.68
CA ILE A 99 6.54 13.18 2.09
C ILE A 99 5.61 14.40 2.19
N ASN A 100 5.86 15.44 1.38
CA ASN A 100 5.04 16.65 1.38
C ASN A 100 3.63 16.43 0.80
N SER A 101 3.47 15.41 -0.05
CA SER A 101 2.21 15.13 -0.75
C SER A 101 1.40 13.99 -0.11
N MET A 102 2.00 13.19 0.76
CA MET A 102 1.40 11.96 1.28
C MET A 102 0.08 12.22 1.99
N PHE A 103 -0.02 13.30 2.76
CA PHE A 103 -1.27 13.68 3.42
C PHE A 103 -2.42 13.86 2.40
N ASN A 104 -2.17 14.61 1.32
CA ASN A 104 -3.17 14.80 0.26
C ASN A 104 -3.48 13.48 -0.46
N TRP A 105 -2.49 12.61 -0.67
CA TRP A 105 -2.73 11.30 -1.29
C TRP A 105 -3.55 10.35 -0.41
N TYR A 106 -3.44 10.45 0.91
CA TYR A 106 -4.35 9.72 1.79
C TYR A 106 -5.75 10.34 1.77
N GLN A 107 -5.85 11.66 1.80
CA GLN A 107 -7.12 12.39 1.80
C GLN A 107 -7.94 12.18 0.50
N ASP A 108 -7.27 12.11 -0.65
CA ASP A 108 -7.92 11.99 -1.96
C ASP A 108 -8.18 10.54 -2.38
N ALA A 109 -7.68 9.55 -1.61
CA ALA A 109 -7.93 8.15 -1.87
C ALA A 109 -9.42 7.82 -1.66
N GLN A 110 -9.97 6.95 -2.51
CA GLN A 110 -11.37 6.50 -2.38
C GLN A 110 -11.57 5.55 -1.20
N VAL A 111 -10.52 4.79 -0.86
CA VAL A 111 -10.53 3.85 0.25
C VAL A 111 -9.10 3.63 0.76
N CYS A 112 -8.97 3.48 2.07
CA CYS A 112 -7.74 3.06 2.73
C CYS A 112 -7.88 1.61 3.20
N TYR A 113 -7.15 0.70 2.55
CA TYR A 113 -7.03 -0.67 3.01
C TYR A 113 -5.88 -0.79 4.00
N VAL A 114 -6.15 -1.44 5.13
CA VAL A 114 -5.18 -1.59 6.20
C VAL A 114 -4.69 -3.04 6.27
N TRP A 115 -3.38 -3.25 6.17
CA TRP A 115 -2.74 -4.55 6.38
C TRP A 115 -2.27 -4.73 7.82
N LEU A 116 -2.99 -5.57 8.57
CA LEU A 116 -2.70 -5.88 9.98
C LEU A 116 -1.91 -7.19 10.09
N ALA A 117 -0.59 -7.11 9.92
CA ALA A 117 0.29 -8.29 9.86
C ALA A 117 0.35 -9.12 11.15
N ASP A 118 0.18 -8.47 12.31
CA ASP A 118 0.35 -9.03 13.64
C ASP A 118 -0.98 -9.18 14.41
N LEU A 119 -2.11 -8.99 13.71
CA LEU A 119 -3.42 -9.28 14.28
C LEU A 119 -3.71 -10.78 14.14
N PRO A 120 -3.88 -11.53 15.24
CA PRO A 120 -4.19 -12.95 15.16
C PRO A 120 -5.58 -13.16 14.55
N ALA A 121 -5.71 -14.15 13.67
CA ALA A 121 -6.99 -14.53 13.10
C ALA A 121 -7.87 -15.15 14.20
N ALA A 122 -8.92 -14.41 14.59
CA ALA A 122 -9.98 -14.85 15.50
C ALA A 122 -9.49 -15.62 16.74
N THR A 123 -9.05 -14.89 17.76
CA THR A 123 -8.90 -15.42 19.13
C THR A 123 -10.23 -15.27 19.88
N GLU A 124 -10.41 -16.00 20.99
CA GLU A 124 -11.53 -15.79 21.92
C GLU A 124 -11.49 -14.39 22.59
N GLU A 125 -10.40 -13.64 22.42
CA GLU A 125 -10.30 -12.25 22.86
C GLU A 125 -11.11 -11.31 21.95
N SER A 126 -11.67 -10.26 22.54
CA SER A 126 -12.34 -9.22 21.75
C SER A 126 -11.38 -8.58 20.74
N ILE A 127 -11.87 -8.36 19.52
CA ILE A 127 -11.15 -7.67 18.45
C ILE A 127 -10.55 -6.34 18.94
N ASP A 128 -11.29 -5.58 19.75
CA ASP A 128 -10.83 -4.32 20.34
C ASP A 128 -9.53 -4.46 21.15
N SER A 129 -9.40 -5.53 21.94
CA SER A 129 -8.21 -5.80 22.75
C SER A 129 -7.01 -6.17 21.88
N SER A 130 -7.24 -6.92 20.80
CA SER A 130 -6.19 -7.31 19.87
C SER A 130 -5.73 -6.13 19.00
N LEU A 131 -6.65 -5.25 18.58
CA LEU A 131 -6.34 -4.05 17.80
C LEU A 131 -5.46 -3.08 18.60
N LYS A 132 -5.74 -2.86 19.89
CA LYS A 132 -4.93 -1.98 20.77
C LYS A 132 -3.45 -2.37 20.86
N ARG A 133 -3.14 -3.66 20.67
CA ARG A 133 -1.77 -4.18 20.72
C ARG A 133 -1.13 -4.33 19.35
N CYS A 134 -1.90 -4.16 18.28
CA CYS A 134 -1.40 -4.26 16.91
C CYS A 134 -0.40 -3.14 16.63
N ARG A 135 0.71 -3.48 15.98
CA ARG A 135 1.78 -2.55 15.58
C ARG A 135 1.25 -1.41 14.71
N TRP A 136 0.21 -1.67 13.92
CA TRP A 136 -0.40 -0.62 13.11
C TRP A 136 -1.08 0.45 13.99
N PHE A 137 -1.81 0.06 15.03
CA PHE A 137 -2.49 1.00 15.96
C PHE A 137 -1.55 1.76 16.91
N THR A 138 -0.33 1.27 17.12
CA THR A 138 0.60 1.80 18.12
C THR A 138 1.68 2.72 17.54
N ARG A 139 1.63 3.06 16.25
CA ARG A 139 2.59 3.96 15.59
C ARG A 139 2.05 5.39 15.44
N GLY A 140 2.96 6.37 15.43
CA GLY A 140 2.58 7.80 15.36
C GLY A 140 2.01 8.26 14.02
N TRP A 141 2.22 7.50 12.94
CA TRP A 141 1.72 7.83 11.59
C TRP A 141 0.26 7.42 11.36
N THR A 142 -0.28 6.54 12.20
CA THR A 142 -1.65 6.02 12.11
C THR A 142 -2.71 7.11 12.28
N LEU A 143 -2.36 8.24 12.92
CA LEU A 143 -3.29 9.36 13.09
C LEU A 143 -3.66 9.99 11.74
N GLN A 144 -2.72 10.13 10.80
CA GLN A 144 -3.03 10.65 9.46
C GLN A 144 -3.85 9.64 8.63
N GLU A 145 -3.63 8.35 8.85
CA GLU A 145 -4.29 7.24 8.14
C GLU A 145 -5.71 6.93 8.65
N VAL A 146 -6.04 7.29 9.90
CA VAL A 146 -7.34 7.03 10.56
C VAL A 146 -8.27 8.24 10.54
N THR A 147 -7.74 9.48 10.48
CA THR A 147 -8.56 10.69 10.64
C THR A 147 -9.27 11.18 9.38
N HIS A 148 -8.94 10.62 8.22
CA HIS A 148 -9.53 11.06 6.94
C HIS A 148 -9.88 9.86 6.03
N PRO A 149 -10.90 9.07 6.38
CA PRO A 149 -11.62 8.20 5.44
C PRO A 149 -12.53 8.98 4.49
#